data_AF-A0A6P7FED9-F1
#
_entry.id   AF-A0A6P7FED9-F1
#
_cell.length_a   1.000
_cell.length_b   1.000
_cell.length_c   1.000
_cell.angle_alpha   90.00
_cell.angle_beta   90.00
_cell.angle_gamma   90.00
#
_symmetry.space_group_name_H-M   'P 1'
#
loop_
_entity.id
_entity.type
_entity.pdbx_description
1 polymer ?
#
loop_
_entity_poly.entity_id
_entity_poly.type
_entity_poly.pdbx_seq_one_letter_code
_entity_poly.pdbx_strand_id
1 'polypeptide(L)'
;MAQSQYFKVVHVLKTGEIEPVPHQWEVNGTLYWPQNVHLVRKFQSKVDSVPDKRTWKTYSCSVKETNIPLFMYASASCQKFIDAGTTATEDEDDEAPPPKIKKFKTSQYRSPSQDNILAAITDLVLRLDRVEQIIQKDVSDVVSLGEDFQLFPIRETKYVFKLEKDLNNEDFKKKIFSHFGRIIGTSTPWKTACYKLCNIIFTKEVLTCFSWTGMSRRNNKESFKNLKNTLDIFYRAVYKADNTFSYSQRDAFFRDGILKHSNTRLKQSQKLKQRNGKGVEKEREEEEKTEEEEENENEEMQDYREASDEIEEELKLEYGEEEKQMMEQEREEMVEHEREIIFEYEEIEDSDKEEDIKILRQNCHSVDNYW
;
A
#
# COMPACT_ATOMS: atom_id res chain seq x y z
N MET A 1 10.17 -28.01 33.87
CA MET A 1 8.95 -28.05 33.05
C MET A 1 8.93 -26.78 32.20
N ALA A 2 8.90 -26.89 30.87
CA ALA A 2 8.78 -25.71 30.01
C ALA A 2 7.39 -25.11 30.18
N GLN A 3 7.31 -23.82 30.49
CA GLN A 3 6.01 -23.12 30.52
C GLN A 3 5.49 -23.02 29.09
N SER A 4 4.30 -23.57 28.84
CA SER A 4 3.66 -23.48 27.53
C SER A 4 3.44 -22.00 27.18
N GLN A 5 3.97 -21.58 26.04
CA GLN A 5 3.77 -20.25 25.49
C GLN A 5 2.46 -20.22 24.70
N TYR A 6 1.50 -19.38 25.11
CA TYR A 6 0.21 -19.23 24.45
C TYR A 6 -0.34 -17.79 24.60
N PHE A 7 -1.45 -17.52 23.91
CA PHE A 7 -2.24 -16.29 23.95
C PHE A 7 -3.58 -16.50 24.68
N LYS A 8 -4.10 -15.43 25.25
CA LYS A 8 -5.41 -15.32 25.90
C LYS A 8 -6.24 -14.27 25.18
N VAL A 9 -7.56 -14.40 25.20
CA VAL A 9 -8.49 -13.32 24.83
C VAL A 9 -9.03 -12.72 26.12
N VAL A 10 -8.80 -11.42 26.34
CA VAL A 10 -9.19 -10.72 27.57
C VAL A 10 -10.21 -9.63 27.26
N HIS A 11 -11.16 -9.44 28.17
CA HIS A 11 -12.14 -8.37 28.15
C HIS A 11 -11.79 -7.37 29.26
N VAL A 12 -11.47 -6.13 28.87
CA VAL A 12 -11.03 -5.06 29.76
C VAL A 12 -12.25 -4.41 30.40
N LEU A 13 -12.46 -4.59 31.70
CA LEU A 13 -13.70 -4.21 32.37
C LEU A 13 -13.97 -2.70 32.35
N LYS A 14 -12.91 -1.89 32.27
CA LYS A 14 -13.02 -0.42 32.26
C LYS A 14 -13.45 0.14 30.90
N THR A 15 -12.97 -0.45 29.80
CA THR A 15 -13.21 0.06 28.44
C THR A 15 -14.26 -0.73 27.68
N GLY A 16 -14.57 -1.96 28.12
CA GLY A 16 -15.43 -2.89 27.38
C GLY A 16 -14.73 -3.55 26.19
N GLU A 17 -13.45 -3.22 25.95
CA GLU A 17 -12.70 -3.74 24.81
C GLU A 17 -12.30 -5.20 25.02
N ILE A 18 -12.31 -5.97 23.95
CA ILE A 18 -11.85 -7.36 23.91
C ILE A 18 -10.57 -7.37 23.09
N GLU A 19 -9.49 -7.94 23.63
CA GLU A 19 -8.17 -7.90 23.02
C GLU A 19 -7.44 -9.25 23.17
N PRO A 20 -6.71 -9.72 22.14
CA PRO A 20 -5.83 -10.88 22.25
C PRO A 20 -4.49 -10.45 22.90
N VAL A 21 -4.02 -11.15 23.92
CA VAL A 21 -2.78 -10.82 24.63
C VAL A 21 -1.91 -12.05 24.89
N PRO A 22 -0.57 -11.93 24.95
CA PRO A 22 0.29 -12.99 25.45
C PRO A 22 -0.10 -13.41 26.87
N HIS A 23 -0.03 -14.70 27.20
CA HIS A 23 -0.49 -15.21 28.50
C HIS A 23 0.15 -14.52 29.72
N GLN A 24 1.38 -14.00 29.56
CA GLN A 24 2.15 -13.33 30.61
C GLN A 24 1.63 -11.93 30.94
N TRP A 25 0.84 -11.32 30.05
CA TRP A 25 0.30 -9.97 30.24
C TRP A 25 -0.88 -9.95 31.19
N GLU A 26 -1.52 -11.09 31.45
CA GLU A 26 -2.63 -11.20 32.40
C GLU A 26 -2.21 -12.10 33.56
N VAL A 27 -2.34 -11.56 34.78
CA VAL A 27 -2.06 -12.28 36.02
C VAL A 27 -3.18 -12.01 37.01
N ASN A 28 -3.96 -13.04 37.35
CA ASN A 28 -5.01 -13.01 38.37
C ASN A 28 -6.06 -11.89 38.15
N GLY A 29 -6.58 -11.76 36.93
CA GLY A 29 -7.56 -10.74 36.56
C GLY A 29 -6.98 -9.33 36.39
N THR A 30 -5.64 -9.19 36.44
CA THR A 30 -4.94 -7.93 36.18
C THR A 30 -4.19 -8.00 34.86
N LEU A 31 -4.59 -7.15 33.91
CA LEU A 31 -3.93 -6.96 32.62
C LEU A 31 -2.86 -5.87 32.71
N TYR A 32 -1.65 -6.17 32.27
CA TYR A 32 -0.56 -5.21 32.10
C TYR A 32 -0.52 -4.74 30.64
N TRP A 33 -0.47 -3.43 30.43
CA TRP A 33 -0.54 -2.81 29.11
C TRP A 33 0.55 -1.76 28.91
N PRO A 34 1.31 -1.79 27.78
CA PRO A 34 2.31 -0.77 27.48
C PRO A 34 1.69 0.63 27.36
N GLN A 35 2.37 1.66 27.87
CA GLN A 35 1.90 3.05 27.72
C GLN A 35 2.01 3.57 26.28
N ASN A 36 3.00 3.10 25.53
CA ASN A 36 3.24 3.54 24.15
C ASN A 36 2.47 2.65 23.17
N VAL A 37 1.49 3.23 22.48
CA VAL A 37 0.62 2.54 21.51
C VAL A 37 1.40 1.82 20.41
N HIS A 38 2.53 2.36 19.95
CA HIS A 38 3.37 1.71 18.94
C HIS A 38 4.04 0.43 19.44
N LEU A 39 4.32 0.35 20.75
CA LEU A 39 4.89 -0.83 21.37
C LEU A 39 3.84 -1.92 21.60
N VAL A 40 2.57 -1.56 21.78
CA VAL A 40 1.47 -2.52 21.98
C VAL A 40 1.44 -3.50 20.82
N ARG A 41 1.25 -3.05 19.57
CA ARG A 41 1.16 -3.95 18.40
C ARG A 41 2.42 -4.80 18.21
N LYS A 42 3.60 -4.24 18.48
CA LYS A 42 4.87 -4.93 18.35
C LYS A 42 5.03 -6.05 19.38
N PHE A 43 4.54 -5.86 20.59
CA PHE A 43 4.70 -6.82 21.68
C PHE A 43 3.51 -7.77 21.82
N GLN A 44 2.31 -7.34 21.44
CA GLN A 44 1.08 -8.14 21.49
C GLN A 44 1.15 -9.35 20.55
N SER A 45 1.88 -9.24 19.43
CA SER A 45 2.10 -10.35 18.49
C SER A 45 3.19 -11.34 18.93
N LYS A 46 3.93 -11.04 20.00
CA LYS A 46 5.03 -11.86 20.51
C LYS A 46 4.62 -12.66 21.74
N VAL A 47 4.61 -13.99 21.63
CA VAL A 47 4.16 -14.89 22.70
C VAL A 47 5.06 -14.89 23.93
N ASP A 48 6.33 -14.51 23.75
CA ASP A 48 7.39 -14.41 24.77
C ASP A 48 7.50 -13.00 25.38
N SER A 49 6.56 -12.11 25.06
CA SER A 49 6.53 -10.74 25.58
C SER A 49 6.16 -10.71 27.07
N VAL A 50 7.11 -10.29 27.89
CA VAL A 50 6.94 -10.13 29.35
C VAL A 50 6.58 -8.68 29.69
N PRO A 51 5.55 -8.43 30.53
CA PRO A 51 5.22 -7.07 30.94
C PRO A 51 6.29 -6.46 31.86
N ASP A 52 6.66 -5.21 31.59
CA ASP A 52 7.48 -4.42 32.52
C ASP A 52 6.59 -3.79 33.60
N LYS A 53 6.61 -4.40 34.79
CA LYS A 53 5.81 -3.99 35.95
C LYS A 53 6.05 -2.53 36.40
N ARG A 54 7.17 -1.91 36.02
CA ARG A 54 7.49 -0.52 36.41
C ARG A 54 6.86 0.51 35.47
N THR A 55 6.80 0.20 34.17
CA THR A 55 6.43 1.18 33.15
C THR A 55 5.03 0.93 32.57
N TRP A 56 4.52 -0.30 32.65
CA TRP A 56 3.23 -0.66 32.07
C TRP A 56 2.09 -0.29 33.02
N LYS A 57 0.96 0.12 32.44
CA LYS A 57 -0.28 0.40 33.17
C LYS A 57 -1.01 -0.90 33.47
N THR A 58 -1.78 -0.92 34.56
CA THR A 58 -2.58 -2.07 34.96
C THR A 58 -4.07 -1.81 34.81
N TYR A 59 -4.81 -2.80 34.33
CA TYR A 59 -6.26 -2.75 34.14
C TYR A 59 -6.90 -4.02 34.70
N SER A 60 -8.10 -3.90 35.28
CA SER A 60 -8.91 -5.07 35.65
C SER A 60 -9.52 -5.71 34.40
N CYS A 61 -9.39 -7.02 34.25
CA CYS A 61 -9.88 -7.74 33.09
C CYS A 61 -10.55 -9.07 33.47
N SER A 62 -11.31 -9.62 32.52
CA SER A 62 -11.87 -10.98 32.58
C SER A 62 -11.36 -11.78 31.37
N VAL A 63 -10.89 -13.00 31.60
CA VAL A 63 -10.37 -13.86 30.53
C VAL A 63 -11.54 -14.59 29.87
N LYS A 64 -11.69 -14.44 28.55
CA LYS A 64 -12.74 -15.08 27.74
C LYS A 64 -12.29 -16.42 27.18
N GLU A 65 -11.03 -16.53 26.76
CA GLU A 65 -10.46 -17.75 26.19
C GLU A 65 -8.95 -17.85 26.49
N THR A 66 -8.42 -19.07 26.56
CA THR A 66 -7.02 -19.37 26.92
C THR A 66 -6.42 -20.45 26.02
N ASN A 67 -5.10 -20.71 26.16
CA ASN A 67 -4.37 -21.77 25.46
C ASN A 67 -4.39 -21.65 23.91
N ILE A 68 -4.40 -20.43 23.39
CA ILE A 68 -4.39 -20.20 21.94
C ILE A 68 -2.93 -20.14 21.44
N PRO A 69 -2.49 -21.02 20.52
CA PRO A 69 -1.06 -21.15 20.19
C PRO A 69 -0.51 -20.01 19.34
N LEU A 70 -1.35 -19.38 18.50
CA LEU A 70 -0.94 -18.34 17.55
C LEU A 70 -1.78 -17.08 17.70
N PHE A 71 -1.13 -15.92 17.58
CA PHE A 71 -1.77 -14.61 17.68
C PHE A 71 -2.96 -14.46 16.73
N MET A 72 -2.81 -14.90 15.47
CA MET A 72 -3.86 -14.82 14.45
C MET A 72 -5.15 -15.54 14.86
N TYR A 73 -5.06 -16.69 15.55
CA TYR A 73 -6.25 -17.39 16.05
C TYR A 73 -6.88 -16.68 17.24
N ALA A 74 -6.07 -16.03 18.09
CA ALA A 74 -6.58 -15.23 19.19
C ALA A 74 -7.32 -13.98 18.67
N SER A 75 -6.79 -13.32 17.64
CA SER A 75 -7.47 -12.21 16.95
C SER A 75 -8.78 -12.66 16.30
N ALA A 76 -8.80 -13.81 15.61
CA ALA A 76 -10.03 -14.34 15.04
C ALA A 76 -11.07 -14.69 16.11
N SER A 77 -10.65 -15.18 17.29
CA SER A 77 -11.58 -15.44 18.39
C SER A 77 -12.09 -14.17 19.04
N CYS A 78 -11.24 -13.16 19.18
CA CYS A 78 -11.62 -11.82 19.64
C CYS A 78 -12.78 -11.25 18.81
N GLN A 79 -12.71 -11.34 17.48
CA GLN A 79 -13.77 -10.86 16.59
C GLN A 79 -15.12 -11.54 16.85
N LYS A 80 -15.13 -12.86 17.12
CA LYS A 80 -16.37 -13.59 17.43
C LYS A 80 -17.09 -13.03 18.66
N PHE A 81 -16.35 -12.62 19.69
CA PHE A 81 -16.94 -12.03 20.88
C PHE A 81 -17.45 -10.60 20.65
N ILE A 82 -16.79 -9.84 19.78
CA ILE A 82 -17.24 -8.51 19.37
C ILE A 82 -18.56 -8.64 18.60
N ASP A 83 -18.62 -9.52 17.60
CA ASP A 83 -19.80 -9.72 16.76
C ASP A 83 -21.01 -10.22 17.59
N ALA A 84 -20.77 -11.12 18.54
CA ALA A 84 -21.81 -11.63 19.44
C ALA A 84 -22.34 -10.56 20.41
N GLY A 85 -21.51 -9.57 20.77
CA GLY A 85 -21.92 -8.44 21.63
C GLY A 85 -22.81 -7.44 20.92
N THR A 86 -22.62 -7.23 19.61
CA THR A 86 -23.39 -6.27 18.81
C THR A 86 -24.81 -6.71 18.45
N THR A 87 -25.13 -8.00 18.53
CA THR A 87 -26.47 -8.52 18.21
C THR A 87 -27.46 -8.49 19.37
N ALA A 88 -27.06 -7.97 20.53
CA ALA A 88 -27.94 -7.75 21.68
C ALA A 88 -28.49 -6.31 21.65
N THR A 89 -29.24 -5.96 20.61
CA THR A 89 -30.11 -4.77 20.63
C THR A 89 -31.41 -5.12 21.34
N GLU A 90 -31.72 -4.25 22.29
CA GLU A 90 -32.85 -4.25 23.21
C GLU A 90 -34.18 -4.08 22.45
N ASP A 91 -34.81 -5.19 22.06
CA ASP A 91 -36.26 -5.24 21.83
C ASP A 91 -36.91 -5.90 23.05
N GLU A 92 -36.94 -5.18 24.18
CA GLU A 92 -37.84 -5.44 25.29
C GLU A 92 -39.23 -4.88 24.92
N ASP A 93 -40.09 -5.72 24.34
CA ASP A 93 -41.55 -5.73 24.51
C ASP A 93 -42.22 -6.59 23.42
N ASP A 94 -41.94 -7.90 23.41
CA ASP A 94 -42.93 -8.87 22.93
C ASP A 94 -42.63 -10.24 23.54
N GLU A 95 -43.40 -10.59 24.57
CA GLU A 95 -43.30 -11.83 25.34
C GLU A 95 -43.80 -13.02 24.51
N ALA A 96 -43.06 -13.37 23.45
CA ALA A 96 -43.26 -14.59 22.70
C ALA A 96 -42.70 -15.77 23.52
N PRO A 97 -43.49 -16.85 23.72
CA PRO A 97 -43.06 -17.99 24.50
C PRO A 97 -41.78 -18.59 23.92
N PRO A 98 -40.85 -19.05 24.78
CA PRO A 98 -39.52 -19.50 24.35
C PRO A 98 -39.65 -20.52 23.22
N PRO A 99 -38.97 -20.32 22.06
CA PRO A 99 -38.99 -21.30 20.99
C PRO A 99 -38.43 -22.60 21.58
N LYS A 100 -39.30 -23.62 21.69
CA LYS A 100 -38.94 -24.95 22.18
C LYS A 100 -37.69 -25.37 21.43
N ILE A 101 -36.56 -25.40 22.13
CA ILE A 101 -35.28 -25.89 21.63
C ILE A 101 -35.57 -27.28 21.08
N LYS A 102 -35.71 -27.36 19.75
CA LYS A 102 -35.82 -28.64 19.06
C LYS A 102 -34.53 -29.33 19.38
N LYS A 103 -34.58 -30.32 20.28
CA LYS A 103 -33.50 -31.25 20.56
C LYS A 103 -32.95 -31.63 19.19
N PHE A 104 -31.79 -31.09 18.82
CA PHE A 104 -31.10 -31.47 17.61
C PHE A 104 -30.86 -32.95 17.81
N LYS A 105 -31.68 -33.77 17.13
CA LYS A 105 -31.45 -35.20 17.05
C LYS A 105 -30.02 -35.31 16.58
N THR A 106 -29.17 -35.85 17.45
CA THR A 106 -27.79 -36.22 17.17
C THR A 106 -27.78 -36.80 15.77
N SER A 107 -27.40 -35.97 14.79
CA SER A 107 -27.32 -36.38 13.40
C SER A 107 -26.29 -37.48 13.43
N GLN A 108 -26.77 -38.69 13.22
CA GLN A 108 -25.95 -39.89 13.15
C GLN A 108 -24.87 -39.55 12.13
N TYR A 109 -23.63 -39.33 12.59
CA TYR A 109 -22.48 -39.09 11.74
C TYR A 109 -22.38 -40.33 10.84
N ARG A 110 -23.01 -40.26 9.66
CA ARG A 110 -22.76 -41.22 8.60
C ARG A 110 -21.31 -40.97 8.23
N SER A 111 -20.46 -41.91 8.61
CA SER A 111 -19.09 -41.99 8.11
C SER A 111 -19.13 -41.68 6.61
N PRO A 112 -18.36 -40.70 6.12
CA PRO A 112 -18.31 -40.39 4.70
C PRO A 112 -18.11 -41.69 3.92
N SER A 113 -18.90 -41.91 2.86
CA SER A 113 -18.68 -43.05 1.97
C SER A 113 -17.21 -43.03 1.53
N GLN A 114 -16.60 -44.21 1.35
CA GLN A 114 -15.26 -44.31 0.78
C GLN A 114 -15.12 -43.54 -0.54
N ASP A 115 -16.20 -43.46 -1.32
CA ASP A 115 -16.27 -42.69 -2.56
C ASP A 115 -16.09 -41.18 -2.34
N ASN A 116 -16.66 -40.62 -1.27
CA ASN A 116 -16.52 -39.20 -0.94
C ASN A 116 -15.08 -38.87 -0.52
N ILE A 117 -14.40 -39.81 0.14
CA ILE A 117 -13.00 -39.68 0.52
C ILE A 117 -12.12 -39.69 -0.73
N LEU A 118 -12.35 -40.62 -1.66
CA LEU A 118 -11.58 -40.73 -2.89
C LEU A 118 -11.76 -39.51 -3.81
N ALA A 119 -12.98 -38.97 -3.90
CA ALA A 119 -13.26 -37.74 -4.64
C ALA A 119 -12.51 -36.53 -4.04
N ALA A 120 -12.52 -36.39 -2.71
CA ALA A 120 -11.80 -35.33 -2.02
C ALA A 120 -10.27 -35.43 -2.20
N ILE A 121 -9.72 -36.65 -2.18
CA ILE A 121 -8.30 -36.88 -2.46
C ILE A 121 -7.96 -36.47 -3.90
N THR A 122 -8.78 -36.85 -4.87
CA THR A 122 -8.58 -36.47 -6.28
C THR A 122 -8.60 -34.96 -6.47
N ASP A 123 -9.55 -34.24 -5.85
CA ASP A 123 -9.60 -32.77 -5.89
C ASP A 123 -8.34 -32.13 -5.29
N LEU A 124 -7.86 -32.64 -4.15
CA LEU A 124 -6.63 -32.15 -3.54
C LEU A 124 -5.40 -32.39 -4.41
N VAL A 125 -5.31 -33.55 -5.08
CA VAL A 125 -4.22 -33.85 -6.02
C VAL A 125 -4.22 -32.88 -7.20
N LEU A 126 -5.38 -32.59 -7.79
CA LEU A 126 -5.50 -31.62 -8.89
C LEU A 126 -5.14 -30.20 -8.44
N ARG A 127 -5.51 -29.82 -7.21
CA ARG A 127 -5.13 -28.54 -6.62
C ARG A 127 -3.62 -28.43 -6.40
N LEU A 128 -2.98 -29.51 -5.95
CA LEU A 128 -1.53 -29.55 -5.79
C LEU A 128 -0.80 -29.41 -7.13
N ASP A 129 -1.25 -30.12 -8.17
CA ASP A 129 -0.66 -30.01 -9.52
C ASP A 129 -0.75 -28.57 -10.06
N ARG A 130 -1.89 -27.89 -9.85
CA ARG A 130 -2.05 -26.48 -10.23
C ARG A 130 -1.08 -25.55 -9.48
N VAL A 131 -0.84 -25.81 -8.20
CA VAL A 131 0.12 -25.04 -7.40
C VAL A 131 1.55 -25.31 -7.88
N GLU A 132 1.89 -26.56 -8.20
CA GLU A 132 3.20 -26.92 -8.73
C GLU A 132 3.47 -26.23 -10.07
N GLN A 133 2.48 -26.18 -10.97
CA GLN A 133 2.60 -25.45 -12.23
C GLN A 133 2.83 -23.94 -12.03
N ILE A 134 2.18 -23.32 -11.04
CA ILE A 134 2.41 -21.91 -10.69
C ILE A 134 3.85 -21.72 -10.18
N ILE A 135 4.32 -22.59 -9.29
CA ILE A 135 5.67 -22.52 -8.74
C ILE A 135 6.72 -22.73 -9.84
N GLN A 136 6.56 -23.74 -10.70
CA GLN A 136 7.51 -24.01 -11.79
C GLN A 136 7.59 -22.84 -12.77
N LYS A 137 6.45 -22.23 -13.10
CA LYS A 137 6.41 -21.02 -13.94
C LYS A 137 7.14 -19.85 -13.28
N ASP A 138 6.88 -19.59 -12.00
CA ASP A 138 7.54 -18.52 -11.26
C ASP A 138 9.05 -18.75 -11.10
N VAL A 139 9.50 -19.99 -10.90
CA VAL A 139 10.92 -20.33 -10.77
C VAL A 139 11.64 -20.19 -12.10
N SER A 140 11.06 -20.67 -13.21
CA SER A 140 11.57 -20.48 -14.56
C SER A 140 11.77 -19.00 -14.87
N ASP A 141 10.75 -18.18 -14.55
CA ASP A 141 10.82 -16.74 -14.74
C ASP A 141 11.94 -16.14 -13.89
N VAL A 142 12.10 -16.53 -12.62
CA VAL A 142 13.17 -16.03 -11.74
C VAL A 142 14.57 -16.35 -12.25
N VAL A 143 14.81 -17.56 -12.80
CA VAL A 143 16.14 -17.97 -13.28
C VAL A 143 16.55 -17.17 -14.52
N SER A 144 15.62 -16.86 -15.42
CA SER A 144 15.91 -16.00 -16.59
C SER A 144 16.18 -14.53 -16.22
N LEU A 145 15.79 -14.08 -15.03
CA LEU A 145 16.03 -12.70 -14.56
C LEU A 145 17.43 -12.54 -13.92
N GLY A 146 18.24 -13.60 -13.80
CA GLY A 146 19.53 -13.51 -13.09
C GLY A 146 20.57 -12.60 -13.75
N GLU A 147 20.57 -12.53 -15.08
CA GLU A 147 21.59 -11.80 -15.84
C GLU A 147 21.22 -10.34 -16.09
N ASP A 148 19.94 -10.07 -16.41
CA ASP A 148 19.47 -8.72 -16.76
C ASP A 148 19.44 -7.77 -15.54
N PHE A 149 19.34 -8.31 -14.32
CA PHE A 149 19.11 -7.53 -13.10
C PHE A 149 20.38 -7.21 -12.31
N GLN A 150 21.55 -7.69 -12.76
CA GLN A 150 22.84 -7.22 -12.26
C GLN A 150 23.10 -5.74 -12.60
N LEU A 151 22.25 -5.13 -13.44
CA LEU A 151 22.32 -3.72 -13.81
C LEU A 151 21.97 -2.78 -12.63
N PHE A 152 21.30 -3.28 -11.59
CA PHE A 152 20.83 -2.48 -10.46
C PHE A 152 21.77 -2.59 -9.24
N PRO A 153 22.03 -1.50 -8.50
CA PRO A 153 21.58 -0.13 -8.77
C PRO A 153 22.44 0.56 -9.85
N ILE A 154 21.79 1.38 -10.69
CA ILE A 154 22.44 2.07 -11.81
C ILE A 154 23.35 3.20 -11.28
N ARG A 155 24.61 3.19 -11.74
CA ARG A 155 25.67 4.13 -11.31
C ARG A 155 25.99 5.22 -12.32
N GLU A 156 25.72 4.98 -13.60
CA GLU A 156 26.08 5.90 -14.68
C GLU A 156 24.86 6.28 -15.52
N THR A 157 24.85 7.51 -16.03
CA THR A 157 23.77 8.05 -16.85
C THR A 157 23.55 7.26 -18.14
N LYS A 158 24.62 6.74 -18.75
CA LYS A 158 24.56 5.91 -19.96
C LYS A 158 23.65 4.69 -19.79
N TYR A 159 23.69 4.05 -18.63
CA TYR A 159 22.86 2.88 -18.34
C TYR A 159 21.41 3.25 -18.02
N VAL A 160 21.14 4.47 -17.55
CA VAL A 160 19.77 4.99 -17.40
C VAL A 160 19.10 5.16 -18.76
N PHE A 161 19.81 5.75 -19.74
CA PHE A 161 19.29 5.87 -21.10
C PHE A 161 19.17 4.52 -21.83
N LYS A 162 20.09 3.59 -21.55
CA LYS A 162 19.95 2.21 -22.03
C LYS A 162 18.68 1.57 -21.47
N LEU A 163 18.45 1.67 -20.16
CA LEU A 163 17.23 1.18 -19.52
C LEU A 163 15.98 1.79 -20.17
N GLU A 164 15.95 3.11 -20.36
CA GLU A 164 14.84 3.82 -21.00
C GLU A 164 14.52 3.29 -22.40
N LYS A 165 15.57 2.96 -23.17
CA LYS A 165 15.45 2.38 -24.51
C LYS A 165 14.97 0.93 -24.46
N ASP A 166 15.54 0.11 -23.57
CA ASP A 166 15.21 -1.30 -23.41
C ASP A 166 13.77 -1.49 -22.90
N LEU A 167 13.25 -0.54 -22.12
CA LEU A 167 11.85 -0.50 -21.67
C LEU A 167 10.83 -0.26 -22.80
N ASN A 168 11.25 0.04 -24.03
CA ASN A 168 10.35 0.00 -25.19
C ASN A 168 9.97 -1.43 -25.57
N ASN A 169 10.73 -2.45 -25.14
CA ASN A 169 10.36 -3.83 -25.33
C ASN A 169 9.34 -4.26 -24.26
N GLU A 170 8.12 -4.59 -24.68
CA GLU A 170 7.03 -4.97 -23.79
C GLU A 170 7.33 -6.21 -22.92
N ASP A 171 8.10 -7.17 -23.43
CA ASP A 171 8.46 -8.36 -22.65
C ASP A 171 9.48 -8.00 -21.55
N PHE A 172 10.45 -7.15 -21.86
CA PHE A 172 11.40 -6.63 -20.87
C PHE A 172 10.68 -5.76 -19.83
N LYS A 173 9.74 -4.92 -20.27
CA LYS A 173 8.90 -4.09 -19.39
C LYS A 173 8.09 -4.95 -18.41
N LYS A 174 7.45 -6.03 -18.88
CA LYS A 174 6.74 -6.99 -18.01
C LYS A 174 7.67 -7.67 -17.00
N LYS A 175 8.87 -8.07 -17.41
CA LYS A 175 9.89 -8.66 -16.53
C LYS A 175 10.31 -7.68 -15.43
N ILE A 176 10.64 -6.45 -15.78
CA ILE A 176 11.02 -5.38 -14.84
C ILE A 176 9.85 -5.06 -13.88
N PHE A 177 8.63 -4.94 -14.40
CA PHE A 177 7.43 -4.72 -13.59
C PHE A 177 7.23 -5.81 -12.53
N SER A 178 7.33 -7.08 -12.95
CA SER A 178 7.19 -8.24 -12.05
C SER A 178 8.26 -8.21 -10.95
N HIS A 179 9.52 -7.95 -11.33
CA HIS A 179 10.63 -7.86 -10.39
C HIS A 179 10.44 -6.72 -9.37
N PHE A 180 10.10 -5.51 -9.82
CA PHE A 180 9.84 -4.37 -8.94
C PHE A 180 8.65 -4.62 -8.02
N GLY A 181 7.57 -5.18 -8.53
CA GLY A 181 6.40 -5.58 -7.74
C GLY A 181 6.76 -6.57 -6.63
N ARG A 182 7.63 -7.56 -6.93
CA ARG A 182 8.12 -8.51 -5.94
C ARG A 182 8.96 -7.85 -4.85
N ILE A 183 9.81 -6.89 -5.21
CA ILE A 183 10.66 -6.21 -4.21
C ILE A 183 9.84 -5.28 -3.32
N ILE A 184 8.92 -4.50 -3.89
CA ILE A 184 8.09 -3.58 -3.12
C ILE A 184 7.17 -4.37 -2.17
N GLY A 185 6.52 -5.42 -2.70
CA GLY A 185 5.49 -6.18 -2.00
C GLY A 185 4.10 -5.56 -2.17
N THR A 186 3.11 -6.13 -1.49
CA THR A 186 1.74 -5.62 -1.44
C THR A 186 1.51 -4.79 -0.18
N SER A 187 0.56 -3.83 -0.21
CA SER A 187 0.13 -3.03 0.95
C SER A 187 1.24 -2.18 1.59
N THR A 188 2.26 -1.80 0.83
CA THR A 188 3.28 -0.85 1.30
C THR A 188 2.82 0.56 0.93
N PRO A 189 2.73 1.51 1.90
CA PRO A 189 2.35 2.89 1.60
C PRO A 189 3.23 3.48 0.50
N TRP A 190 2.63 4.20 -0.46
CA TRP A 190 3.31 4.61 -1.68
C TRP A 190 4.63 5.36 -1.43
N LYS A 191 4.70 6.24 -0.42
CA LYS A 191 5.94 6.96 -0.07
C LYS A 191 7.09 6.00 0.23
N THR A 192 6.82 4.97 1.03
CA THR A 192 7.82 3.95 1.40
C THR A 192 8.21 3.12 0.17
N ALA A 193 7.22 2.75 -0.65
CA ALA A 193 7.45 2.04 -1.91
C ALA A 193 8.33 2.84 -2.88
N CYS A 194 8.05 4.14 -3.05
CA CYS A 194 8.83 5.04 -3.91
C CYS A 194 10.29 5.13 -3.47
N TYR A 195 10.57 5.38 -2.17
CA TYR A 195 11.95 5.44 -1.68
C TYR A 195 12.67 4.10 -1.81
N LYS A 196 12.00 2.99 -1.48
CA LYS A 196 12.56 1.64 -1.63
C LYS A 196 12.93 1.37 -3.08
N LEU A 197 11.99 1.57 -4.00
CA LEU A 197 12.18 1.34 -5.42
C LEU A 197 13.24 2.26 -6.02
N CYS A 198 13.23 3.56 -5.68
CA CYS A 198 14.23 4.52 -6.16
C CYS A 198 15.65 4.11 -5.77
N ASN A 199 15.86 3.65 -4.53
CA ASN A 199 17.17 3.20 -4.05
C ASN A 199 17.62 1.85 -4.68
N ILE A 200 16.69 1.06 -5.21
CA ILE A 200 17.00 -0.17 -5.95
C ILE A 200 17.43 0.19 -7.37
N ILE A 201 16.70 1.07 -8.03
CA ILE A 201 16.95 1.41 -9.44
C ILE A 201 18.19 2.28 -9.57
N PHE A 202 18.34 3.30 -8.73
CA PHE A 202 19.34 4.35 -8.88
C PHE A 202 20.24 4.45 -7.66
N THR A 203 21.52 4.68 -7.92
CA THR A 203 22.44 5.18 -6.91
C THR A 203 22.22 6.68 -6.64
N LYS A 204 22.70 7.19 -5.51
CA LYS A 204 22.58 8.61 -5.19
C LYS A 204 23.44 9.46 -6.13
N GLU A 205 24.58 8.91 -6.53
CA GLU A 205 25.54 9.48 -7.45
C GLU A 205 24.89 9.77 -8.81
N VAL A 206 24.23 8.77 -9.42
CA VAL A 206 23.61 8.97 -10.74
C VAL A 206 22.48 10.01 -10.69
N LEU A 207 21.73 10.08 -9.59
CA LEU A 207 20.65 11.06 -9.42
C LEU A 207 21.15 12.50 -9.35
N THR A 208 22.41 12.74 -8.96
CA THR A 208 22.99 14.11 -8.98
C THR A 208 23.24 14.64 -10.39
N CYS A 209 23.35 13.74 -11.37
CA CYS A 209 23.54 14.08 -12.79
C CYS A 209 22.23 14.52 -13.49
N PHE A 210 21.09 14.40 -12.82
CA PHE A 210 19.79 14.76 -13.36
C PHE A 210 19.19 15.98 -12.66
N SER A 211 18.35 16.69 -13.40
CA SER A 211 17.37 17.65 -12.87
C SER A 211 16.00 17.32 -13.47
N TRP A 212 14.92 17.89 -12.94
CA TRP A 212 13.59 17.58 -13.46
C TRP A 212 13.44 17.96 -14.94
N THR A 213 13.75 19.22 -15.28
CA THR A 213 13.60 19.78 -16.63
C THR A 213 14.86 19.73 -17.50
N GLY A 214 16.03 19.48 -16.90
CA GLY A 214 17.33 19.59 -17.60
C GLY A 214 17.92 21.00 -17.60
N MET A 215 17.18 22.00 -17.12
CA MET A 215 17.60 23.41 -17.16
C MET A 215 18.33 23.79 -15.87
N SER A 216 19.60 23.38 -15.75
CA SER A 216 20.45 23.81 -14.64
C SER A 216 21.45 24.87 -15.11
N ARG A 217 21.37 26.08 -14.56
CA ARG A 217 22.20 27.24 -14.96
C ARG A 217 23.71 27.00 -14.79
N ARG A 218 24.11 26.14 -13.83
CA ARG A 218 25.53 25.94 -13.46
C ARG A 218 26.13 24.63 -13.95
N ASN A 219 25.31 23.63 -14.29
CA ASN A 219 25.74 22.29 -14.65
C ASN A 219 24.83 21.72 -15.72
N ASN A 220 25.39 21.12 -16.78
CA ASN A 220 24.66 20.41 -17.82
C ASN A 220 24.07 19.11 -17.27
N LYS A 221 22.99 19.23 -16.49
CA LYS A 221 22.24 18.10 -15.96
C LYS A 221 21.23 17.63 -17.00
N GLU A 222 21.07 16.32 -17.09
CA GLU A 222 20.09 15.72 -17.99
C GLU A 222 18.66 15.91 -17.44
N SER A 223 17.68 15.94 -18.33
CA SER A 223 16.25 16.03 -17.97
C SER A 223 15.70 14.66 -17.57
N PHE A 224 15.30 14.52 -16.31
CA PHE A 224 14.69 13.30 -15.80
C PHE A 224 13.24 13.15 -16.30
N LYS A 225 12.53 14.25 -16.57
CA LYS A 225 11.17 14.25 -17.14
C LYS A 225 11.10 13.54 -18.50
N ASN A 226 12.20 13.49 -19.24
CA ASN A 226 12.28 12.82 -20.54
C ASN A 226 12.34 11.28 -20.45
N LEU A 227 12.56 10.70 -19.27
CA LEU A 227 12.63 9.25 -19.05
C LEU A 227 11.22 8.64 -18.88
N LYS A 228 10.37 8.78 -19.90
CA LYS A 228 8.93 8.46 -19.85
C LYS A 228 8.66 7.00 -19.51
N ASN A 229 9.39 6.06 -20.10
CA ASN A 229 9.21 4.63 -19.87
C ASN A 229 9.65 4.23 -18.46
N THR A 230 10.77 4.80 -17.99
CA THR A 230 11.26 4.59 -16.63
C THR A 230 10.29 5.16 -15.59
N LEU A 231 9.71 6.33 -15.85
CA LEU A 231 8.69 6.94 -15.00
C LEU A 231 7.36 6.17 -15.02
N ASP A 232 6.93 5.64 -16.17
CA ASP A 232 5.72 4.82 -16.29
C ASP A 232 5.88 3.47 -15.55
N ILE A 233 7.01 2.77 -15.74
CA ILE A 233 7.23 1.50 -15.05
C ILE A 233 7.34 1.68 -13.53
N PHE A 234 7.96 2.78 -13.09
CA PHE A 234 8.02 3.16 -11.68
C PHE A 234 6.61 3.41 -11.12
N TYR A 235 5.78 4.18 -11.83
CA TYR A 235 4.40 4.44 -11.45
C TYR A 235 3.61 3.15 -11.26
N ARG A 236 3.59 2.31 -12.30
CA ARG A 236 2.83 1.05 -12.27
C ARG A 236 3.26 0.17 -11.12
N ALA A 237 4.57 0.06 -10.86
CA ALA A 237 5.11 -0.76 -9.79
C ALA A 237 4.66 -0.28 -8.40
N VAL A 238 4.64 1.03 -8.17
CA VAL A 238 4.16 1.62 -6.90
C VAL A 238 2.64 1.55 -6.79
N TYR A 239 1.91 1.83 -7.87
CA TYR A 239 0.44 1.75 -7.91
C TYR A 239 -0.08 0.36 -7.54
N LYS A 240 0.64 -0.69 -7.96
CA LYS A 240 0.34 -2.07 -7.57
C LYS A 240 0.44 -2.30 -6.05
N ALA A 241 1.30 -1.56 -5.36
CA ALA A 241 1.45 -1.65 -3.91
C ALA A 241 0.45 -0.78 -3.15
N ASP A 242 0.09 0.38 -3.72
CA ASP A 242 -0.81 1.38 -3.16
C ASP A 242 -1.57 2.09 -4.30
N ASN A 243 -2.87 1.81 -4.42
CA ASN A 243 -3.75 2.34 -5.47
C ASN A 243 -4.11 3.82 -5.30
N THR A 244 -3.71 4.45 -4.19
CA THR A 244 -3.87 5.90 -3.97
C THR A 244 -2.77 6.71 -4.65
N PHE A 245 -1.74 6.03 -5.19
CA PHE A 245 -0.62 6.67 -5.85
C PHE A 245 -1.00 7.24 -7.21
N SER A 246 -0.74 8.51 -7.48
CA SER A 246 -1.08 9.18 -8.75
C SER A 246 0.15 9.61 -9.57
N TYR A 247 -0.05 9.93 -10.85
CA TYR A 247 1.01 10.47 -11.70
C TYR A 247 1.57 11.80 -11.18
N SER A 248 0.69 12.69 -10.66
CA SER A 248 1.13 13.95 -10.03
C SER A 248 2.02 13.69 -8.81
N GLN A 249 1.67 12.70 -7.98
CA GLN A 249 2.50 12.30 -6.84
C GLN A 249 3.84 11.69 -7.27
N ARG A 250 3.89 10.94 -8.37
CA ARG A 250 5.16 10.47 -8.96
C ARG A 250 6.06 11.64 -9.34
N ASP A 251 5.51 12.61 -10.06
CA ASP A 251 6.29 13.74 -10.56
C ASP A 251 6.79 14.62 -9.42
N ALA A 252 5.92 14.93 -8.44
CA ALA A 252 6.30 15.62 -7.21
C ALA A 252 7.37 14.85 -6.41
N PHE A 253 7.25 13.52 -6.32
CA PHE A 253 8.25 12.70 -5.64
C PHE A 253 9.63 12.82 -6.29
N PHE A 254 9.74 12.73 -7.61
CA PHE A 254 11.03 12.86 -8.28
C PHE A 254 11.55 14.29 -8.27
N ARG A 255 10.73 15.27 -8.62
CA ARG A 255 11.11 16.68 -8.71
C ARG A 255 11.50 17.23 -7.33
N ASP A 256 10.58 17.15 -6.37
CA ASP A 256 10.70 17.85 -5.08
C ASP A 256 11.34 16.95 -4.01
N GLY A 257 11.09 15.64 -4.04
CA GLY A 257 11.60 14.70 -3.05
C GLY A 257 13.02 14.20 -3.33
N ILE A 258 13.31 13.82 -4.57
CA ILE A 258 14.56 13.11 -4.92
C ILE A 258 15.59 14.03 -5.55
N LEU A 259 15.23 14.74 -6.63
CA LEU A 259 16.19 15.48 -7.46
C LEU A 259 16.60 16.80 -6.82
N LYS A 260 15.65 17.56 -6.26
CA LYS A 260 15.91 18.81 -5.50
C LYS A 260 16.97 18.62 -4.41
N HIS A 261 16.94 17.48 -3.73
CA HIS A 261 17.83 17.17 -2.60
C HIS A 261 18.90 16.12 -2.91
N SER A 262 19.15 15.82 -4.19
CA SER A 262 20.10 14.78 -4.63
C SER A 262 21.50 14.95 -4.04
N ASN A 263 22.07 16.17 -4.12
CA ASN A 263 23.39 16.49 -3.58
C ASN A 263 23.46 16.36 -2.04
N THR A 264 22.46 16.86 -1.32
CA THR A 264 22.38 16.75 0.15
C THR A 264 22.33 15.29 0.58
N ARG A 265 21.54 14.46 -0.12
CA ARG A 265 21.42 13.01 0.14
C ARG A 265 22.75 12.27 -0.10
N LEU A 266 23.53 12.70 -1.09
CA LEU A 266 24.86 12.14 -1.37
C LEU A 266 25.85 12.47 -0.24
N LYS A 267 25.94 13.75 0.18
CA LYS A 267 26.81 14.20 1.27
C LYS A 267 26.51 13.48 2.60
N GLN A 268 25.22 13.34 2.95
CA GLN A 268 24.81 12.59 4.16
C GLN A 268 25.28 11.13 4.13
N SER A 269 25.25 10.50 2.95
CA SER A 269 25.71 9.13 2.77
C SER A 269 27.22 8.97 2.98
N GLN A 270 28.00 9.99 2.63
CA GLN A 270 29.45 9.99 2.80
C GLN A 270 29.84 10.20 4.27
N LYS A 271 29.15 11.11 4.99
CA LYS A 271 29.37 11.35 6.43
C LYS A 271 29.17 10.07 7.27
N LEU A 272 28.13 9.29 6.99
CA LEU A 272 27.85 8.02 7.67
C LEU A 272 28.99 6.98 7.49
N LYS A 273 29.61 6.92 6.29
CA LYS A 273 30.74 6.01 6.05
C LYS A 273 31.99 6.42 6.83
N GLN A 274 32.24 7.72 6.99
CA GLN A 274 33.41 8.21 7.72
C GLN A 274 33.30 7.95 9.23
N ARG A 275 32.11 8.07 9.82
CA ARG A 275 31.90 7.80 11.26
C ARG A 275 32.13 6.33 11.62
N ASN A 276 31.72 5.40 10.76
CA ASN A 276 31.93 3.96 11.00
C ASN A 276 33.39 3.51 10.75
N GLY A 277 34.20 4.31 10.05
CA GLY A 277 35.61 4.01 9.81
C GLY A 277 36.59 4.53 10.87
N LYS A 278 36.21 5.55 11.66
CA LYS A 278 37.11 6.23 12.61
C LYS A 278 36.97 5.78 14.08
N GLY A 279 36.11 4.82 14.38
CA GLY A 279 35.81 4.36 15.74
C GLY A 279 36.90 3.56 16.47
N VAL A 280 38.18 3.64 16.09
CA VAL A 280 39.26 2.89 16.76
C VAL A 280 40.43 3.77 17.24
N GLU A 281 40.60 5.03 16.80
CA GLU A 281 41.88 5.72 17.06
C GLU A 281 41.87 7.19 17.48
N LYS A 282 40.72 7.87 17.64
CA LYS A 282 40.75 9.33 17.90
C LYS A 282 39.81 9.79 19.01
N GLU A 283 40.23 9.57 20.25
CA GLU A 283 39.62 10.13 21.47
C GLU A 283 40.47 11.25 22.13
N ARG A 284 41.42 11.89 21.42
CA ARG A 284 42.36 12.82 22.10
C ARG A 284 42.64 14.19 21.43
N GLU A 285 41.88 14.65 20.44
CA GLU A 285 42.35 15.81 19.65
C GLU A 285 41.25 16.72 19.04
N GLU A 286 40.08 16.86 19.66
CA GLU A 286 39.03 17.77 19.16
C GLU A 286 38.53 18.69 20.28
N GLU A 287 39.21 19.81 20.51
CA GLU A 287 38.68 20.92 21.32
C GLU A 287 39.03 22.33 20.79
N GLU A 288 39.71 22.48 19.63
CA GLU A 288 40.24 23.80 19.22
C GLU A 288 40.03 24.18 17.73
N LYS A 289 38.98 23.67 17.07
CA LYS A 289 38.79 23.93 15.62
C LYS A 289 37.35 24.23 15.18
N THR A 290 36.55 24.85 16.06
CA THR A 290 35.10 24.94 15.88
C THR A 290 34.56 26.31 15.47
N GLU A 291 35.37 27.38 15.41
CA GLU A 291 34.83 28.74 15.19
C GLU A 291 34.98 29.28 13.76
N GLU A 292 36.00 28.88 12.98
CA GLU A 292 36.18 29.40 11.59
C GLU A 292 35.36 28.64 10.52
N GLU A 293 34.87 27.43 10.79
CA GLU A 293 34.05 26.67 9.83
C GLU A 293 32.55 27.04 9.89
N GLU A 294 32.06 27.60 11.00
CA GLU A 294 30.64 27.99 11.15
C GLU A 294 30.29 29.32 10.45
N GLU A 295 31.23 30.26 10.30
CA GLU A 295 30.95 31.53 9.59
C GLU A 295 30.83 31.36 8.08
N ASN A 296 31.58 30.41 7.48
CA ASN A 296 31.58 30.19 6.03
C ASN A 296 30.34 29.38 5.56
N GLU A 297 29.77 28.49 6.41
CA GLU A 297 28.52 27.78 6.09
C GLU A 297 27.29 28.69 6.16
N ASN A 298 27.34 29.80 6.90
CA ASN A 298 26.22 30.70 7.09
C ASN A 298 26.03 31.68 5.91
N GLU A 299 27.13 32.15 5.31
CA GLU A 299 27.11 33.05 4.15
C GLU A 299 26.62 32.31 2.88
N GLU A 300 27.05 31.06 2.67
CA GLU A 300 26.57 30.23 1.55
C GLU A 300 25.07 29.88 1.71
N MET A 301 24.57 29.72 2.94
CA MET A 301 23.16 29.40 3.20
C MET A 301 22.20 30.58 2.92
N GLN A 302 22.70 31.82 2.94
CA GLN A 302 21.89 33.01 2.70
C GLN A 302 21.59 33.23 1.21
N ASP A 303 22.60 33.03 0.34
CA ASP A 303 22.44 33.04 -1.12
C ASP A 303 21.46 31.97 -1.63
N TYR A 304 21.39 30.81 -0.95
CA TYR A 304 20.43 29.76 -1.29
C TYR A 304 18.99 30.09 -0.91
N ARG A 305 18.75 30.92 0.12
CA ARG A 305 17.40 31.32 0.52
C ARG A 305 16.81 32.30 -0.48
N GLU A 306 17.57 33.33 -0.86
CA GLU A 306 17.11 34.33 -1.84
C GLU A 306 16.82 33.71 -3.21
N ALA A 307 17.70 32.82 -3.69
CA ALA A 307 17.44 32.07 -4.93
C ALA A 307 16.29 31.06 -4.83
N SER A 308 15.97 30.56 -3.63
CA SER A 308 14.83 29.65 -3.44
C SER A 308 13.50 30.39 -3.48
N ASP A 309 13.45 31.60 -2.94
CA ASP A 309 12.23 32.41 -2.88
C ASP A 309 11.83 32.91 -4.28
N GLU A 310 12.78 33.34 -5.12
CA GLU A 310 12.51 33.71 -6.52
C GLU A 310 11.97 32.52 -7.35
N ILE A 311 12.53 31.32 -7.16
CA ILE A 311 12.09 30.12 -7.88
C ILE A 311 10.70 29.67 -7.42
N GLU A 312 10.38 29.84 -6.12
CA GLU A 312 9.07 29.49 -5.60
C GLU A 312 7.97 30.42 -6.13
N GLU A 313 8.26 31.71 -6.33
CA GLU A 313 7.33 32.67 -6.92
C GLU A 313 7.08 32.39 -8.41
N GLU A 314 8.13 32.07 -9.17
CA GLU A 314 8.03 31.68 -10.59
C GLU A 314 7.22 30.38 -10.75
N LEU A 315 7.43 29.39 -9.87
CA LEU A 315 6.65 28.14 -9.84
C LEU A 315 5.19 28.37 -9.47
N LYS A 316 4.87 29.28 -8.54
CA LYS A 316 3.46 29.56 -8.19
C LYS A 316 2.67 30.12 -9.38
N LEU A 317 3.32 30.88 -10.26
CA LEU A 317 2.71 31.41 -11.47
C LEU A 317 2.51 30.31 -12.53
N GLU A 318 3.52 29.46 -12.76
CA GLU A 318 3.44 28.38 -13.76
C GLU A 318 2.39 27.31 -13.38
N TYR A 319 2.32 26.90 -12.11
CA TYR A 319 1.35 25.89 -11.66
C TYR A 319 -0.10 26.40 -11.67
N GLY A 320 -0.30 27.69 -11.40
CA GLY A 320 -1.63 28.29 -11.46
C GLY A 320 -2.23 28.28 -12.87
N GLU A 321 -1.38 28.36 -13.91
CA GLU A 321 -1.83 28.31 -15.30
C GLU A 321 -2.13 26.88 -15.77
N GLU A 322 -1.31 25.90 -15.42
CA GLU A 322 -1.54 24.48 -15.76
C GLU A 322 -2.80 23.91 -15.10
N GLU A 323 -3.03 24.21 -13.81
CA GLU A 323 -4.23 23.77 -13.08
C GLU A 323 -5.51 24.39 -13.67
N LYS A 324 -5.42 25.66 -14.10
CA LYS A 324 -6.54 26.34 -14.76
C LYS A 324 -6.86 25.72 -16.12
N GLN A 325 -5.86 25.37 -16.93
CA GLN A 325 -6.06 24.68 -18.20
C GLN A 325 -6.69 23.29 -18.01
N MET A 326 -6.25 22.55 -17.00
CA MET A 326 -6.81 21.22 -16.69
C MET A 326 -8.27 21.30 -16.26
N MET A 327 -8.62 22.25 -15.39
CA MET A 327 -10.02 22.47 -14.99
C MET A 327 -10.90 22.98 -16.14
N GLU A 328 -10.34 23.73 -17.09
CA GLU A 328 -11.05 24.16 -18.28
C GLU A 328 -11.31 22.98 -19.23
N GLN A 329 -10.33 22.09 -19.40
CA GLN A 329 -10.49 20.85 -20.19
C GLN A 329 -11.53 19.90 -19.56
N GLU A 330 -11.49 19.66 -18.25
CA GLU A 330 -12.50 18.82 -17.58
C GLU A 330 -13.92 19.41 -17.70
N ARG A 331 -14.04 20.74 -17.68
CA ARG A 331 -15.32 21.42 -17.92
C ARG A 331 -15.82 21.19 -19.35
N GLU A 332 -14.94 21.25 -20.35
CA GLU A 332 -15.31 20.98 -21.75
C GLU A 332 -15.75 19.51 -21.94
N GLU A 333 -15.03 18.55 -21.37
CA GLU A 333 -15.38 17.13 -21.43
C GLU A 333 -16.74 16.85 -20.76
N MET A 334 -17.05 17.52 -19.65
CA MET A 334 -18.33 17.42 -18.97
C MET A 334 -19.49 17.97 -19.83
N VAL A 335 -19.27 19.09 -20.50
CA VAL A 335 -20.26 19.70 -21.41
C VAL A 335 -20.49 18.81 -22.65
N GLU A 336 -19.46 18.15 -23.15
CA GLU A 336 -19.58 17.21 -24.26
C GLU A 336 -20.36 15.95 -23.86
N HIS A 337 -20.10 15.42 -22.66
CA HIS A 337 -20.85 14.29 -22.12
C HIS A 337 -22.33 14.63 -21.87
N GLU A 338 -22.64 15.82 -21.34
CA GLU A 338 -24.03 16.27 -21.21
C GLU A 338 -24.74 16.37 -22.57
N ARG A 339 -24.05 16.80 -23.63
CA ARG A 339 -24.62 16.82 -24.99
C ARG A 339 -24.89 15.43 -25.53
N GLU A 340 -24.00 14.48 -25.26
CA GLU A 340 -24.16 13.08 -25.69
C GLU A 340 -25.38 12.44 -25.00
N ILE A 341 -25.55 12.70 -23.69
CA ILE A 341 -26.75 12.28 -22.96
C ILE A 341 -28.00 12.88 -23.60
N ILE A 342 -28.04 14.19 -23.85
CA ILE A 342 -29.22 14.84 -24.46
C ILE A 342 -29.57 14.22 -25.81
N PHE A 343 -28.56 13.89 -26.63
CA PHE A 343 -28.77 13.27 -27.94
C PHE A 343 -29.36 11.85 -27.82
N GLU A 344 -28.87 11.06 -26.86
CA GLU A 344 -29.37 9.70 -26.61
C GLU A 344 -30.84 9.71 -26.13
N TYR A 345 -31.25 10.72 -25.36
CA TYR A 345 -32.65 10.88 -24.94
C TYR A 345 -33.58 11.35 -26.07
N GLU A 346 -33.12 12.18 -27.01
CA GLU A 346 -33.91 12.55 -28.19
C GLU A 346 -34.14 11.35 -29.13
N GLU A 347 -33.15 10.46 -29.28
CA GLU A 347 -33.28 9.28 -30.16
C GLU A 347 -34.26 8.23 -29.60
N ILE A 348 -34.36 8.12 -28.27
CA ILE A 348 -35.34 7.23 -27.60
C ILE A 348 -36.77 7.76 -27.76
N GLU A 349 -36.99 9.08 -27.68
CA GLU A 349 -38.32 9.68 -27.84
C GLU A 349 -38.93 9.48 -29.23
N ASP A 350 -38.11 9.34 -30.27
CA ASP A 350 -38.58 9.09 -31.63
C ASP A 350 -38.87 7.59 -31.87
N SER A 351 -38.13 6.69 -31.21
CA SER A 351 -38.37 5.24 -31.25
C SER A 351 -39.73 4.86 -30.64
N ASP A 352 -40.06 5.40 -29.46
CA ASP A 352 -41.30 5.06 -28.76
C ASP A 352 -42.55 5.59 -29.48
N LYS A 353 -42.45 6.77 -30.13
CA LYS A 353 -43.53 7.33 -30.96
C LYS A 353 -43.78 6.45 -32.20
N GLU A 354 -42.75 5.84 -32.77
CA GLU A 354 -42.91 4.98 -33.96
C GLU A 354 -43.54 3.63 -33.63
N GLU A 355 -43.24 3.03 -32.47
CA GLU A 355 -43.94 1.83 -31.99
C GLU A 355 -45.41 2.10 -31.66
N ASP A 356 -45.73 3.23 -31.00
CA ASP A 356 -47.11 3.61 -30.70
C ASP A 356 -47.92 3.89 -31.98
N ILE A 357 -47.32 4.54 -33.00
CA ILE A 357 -47.95 4.72 -34.32
C ILE A 357 -48.20 3.37 -35.01
N LYS A 358 -47.31 2.40 -34.84
CA LYS A 358 -47.45 1.06 -35.43
C LYS A 358 -48.60 0.27 -34.79
N ILE A 359 -48.73 0.35 -33.46
CA ILE A 359 -49.84 -0.26 -32.70
C ILE A 359 -51.18 0.37 -33.11
N LEU A 360 -51.25 1.71 -33.24
CA LEU A 360 -52.45 2.40 -33.69
C LEU A 360 -52.86 2.01 -35.11
N ARG A 361 -51.91 1.86 -36.04
CA ARG A 361 -52.20 1.40 -37.42
C ARG A 361 -52.73 -0.04 -37.48
N GLN A 362 -52.23 -0.93 -36.62
CA GLN A 362 -52.67 -2.32 -36.55
C GLN A 362 -54.09 -2.45 -35.99
N ASN A 363 -54.47 -1.62 -35.02
CA ASN A 363 -55.80 -1.65 -34.43
C ASN A 363 -56.90 -1.05 -35.34
N CYS A 364 -56.56 -0.08 -36.20
CA CYS A 364 -57.53 0.48 -37.16
C CYS A 364 -57.95 -0.50 -38.26
N HIS A 365 -57.12 -1.48 -38.62
CA HIS A 365 -57.46 -2.48 -39.66
C HIS A 365 -58.42 -3.58 -39.16
N SER A 366 -58.77 -3.59 -37.87
CA SER A 366 -59.69 -4.59 -37.30
C SER A 366 -61.15 -4.14 -37.27
N VAL A 367 -61.46 -2.88 -37.63
CA VAL A 367 -62.82 -2.32 -37.47
C VAL A 367 -63.67 -2.45 -38.74
N ASP A 368 -63.08 -2.71 -39.90
CA ASP A 368 -63.79 -2.78 -41.19
C ASP A 368 -64.48 -4.13 -41.48
N ASN A 369 -64.47 -5.07 -40.53
CA ASN A 369 -65.11 -6.40 -40.70
C ASN A 369 -66.49 -6.52 -40.01
N TYR A 370 -67.09 -5.41 -39.59
CA TYR A 370 -68.44 -5.39 -39.02
C TYR A 370 -69.29 -4.28 -39.63
N TRP A 371 -69.55 -4.34 -40.95
CA TRP A 371 -70.77 -3.80 -41.57
C TRP A 371 -71.11 -4.53 -42.86
#